data_AF-A0AAE1LN05-F1
#
_entry.id   AF-A0AAE1LN05-F1
#
_cell.length_a   1.000
_cell.length_b   1.000
_cell.length_c   1.000
_cell.angle_alpha   90.00
_cell.angle_beta   90.00
_cell.angle_gamma   90.00
#
_symmetry.space_group_name_H-M   'P 1'
#
loop_
_entity.id
_entity.type
_entity.pdbx_description
1 polymer ?
#
loop_
_entity_poly.entity_id
_entity_poly.type
_entity_poly.pdbx_seq_one_letter_code
_entity_poly.pdbx_strand_id
1 'polypeptide(L)'
;MMVCYAMLGYSIMGADPIVLSFYDSIIRQSDVDILEGPHWLTDNLIGFYFEYLSNVAYKDETRLLFIGPEVTQCLKVSRCQELGVFLDPLQVEKRTFVFLPVNDCTQVESPGGSHWSLLVFCKNEDSFFHFDSSSGSNYGQAKQLASKLSKFLSASEAGVFIQADTLQQKNGYDCGIHVLCNVDLIAEYCAKHNRVEGCGLVKHTEVLNKRIEVLNLIFHLKEEMENEAANPDISKKNVGALLSKKTPGAAGPSK
;
A
#
# COMPACT_ATOMS: atom_id res chain seq x y z
N MET A 1 51.63 -7.12 15.30
CA MET A 1 50.85 -6.53 16.43
C MET A 1 50.82 -5.02 16.20
N MET A 2 49.70 -4.50 15.68
CA MET A 2 49.28 -3.07 15.54
C MET A 2 48.08 -3.11 14.58
N VAL A 3 46.90 -3.46 15.09
CA VAL A 3 45.81 -2.57 15.52
C VAL A 3 45.08 -1.91 14.34
N CYS A 4 43.81 -2.31 14.21
CA CYS A 4 42.71 -1.76 13.46
C CYS A 4 42.79 -0.24 13.20
N TYR A 5 42.52 0.13 11.94
CA TYR A 5 41.61 1.23 11.70
C TYR A 5 40.33 0.64 11.12
N ALA A 6 39.27 0.71 11.94
CA ALA A 6 37.91 0.59 11.46
C ALA A 6 37.73 1.64 10.35
N MET A 7 37.37 1.18 9.16
CA MET A 7 36.73 2.04 8.16
C MET A 7 35.34 2.36 8.70
N LEU A 8 35.29 3.30 9.65
CA LEU A 8 34.14 4.15 9.86
C LEU A 8 33.92 4.87 8.54
N GLY A 9 33.02 4.32 7.72
CA GLY A 9 32.48 5.02 6.57
C GLY A 9 31.88 6.32 7.07
N TYR A 10 32.65 7.39 6.94
CA TYR A 10 32.18 8.75 7.10
C TYR A 10 30.92 8.91 6.24
N SER A 11 29.79 9.13 6.90
CA SER A 11 28.56 9.58 6.24
C SER A 11 28.91 10.83 5.45
N ILE A 12 28.82 10.71 4.13
CA ILE A 12 28.80 11.83 3.20
C ILE A 12 27.54 12.65 3.49
N MET A 13 27.64 13.57 4.47
CA MET A 13 26.63 14.58 4.75
C MET A 13 26.45 15.46 3.48
N GLY A 14 25.51 15.08 2.63
CA GLY A 14 25.16 15.84 1.42
C GLY A 14 24.57 15.03 0.26
N ALA A 15 24.67 13.69 0.26
CA ALA A 15 24.07 12.87 -0.79
C ALA A 15 22.97 11.98 -0.21
N ASP A 16 21.79 11.99 -0.85
CA ASP A 16 20.69 11.06 -0.59
C ASP A 16 20.61 10.05 -1.76
N PRO A 17 21.44 8.99 -1.75
CA PRO A 17 21.59 8.09 -2.88
C PRO A 17 20.31 7.28 -3.13
N ILE A 18 20.12 6.88 -4.39
CA ILE A 18 19.07 5.93 -4.75
C ILE A 18 19.47 4.56 -4.21
N VAL A 19 18.57 3.94 -3.45
CA VAL A 19 18.70 2.58 -2.95
C VAL A 19 18.04 1.60 -3.90
N LEU A 20 16.84 1.94 -4.40
CA LEU A 20 16.05 1.11 -5.31
C LEU A 20 15.28 2.01 -6.29
N SER A 21 15.30 1.65 -7.58
CA SER A 21 14.41 2.20 -8.61
C SER A 21 13.46 1.07 -9.01
N PHE A 22 12.18 1.17 -8.68
CA PHE A 22 11.21 0.09 -8.85
C PHE A 22 9.92 0.63 -9.44
N TYR A 23 9.64 0.29 -10.69
CA TYR A 23 8.54 0.87 -11.47
C TYR A 23 8.53 2.41 -11.40
N ASP A 24 7.45 3.04 -10.96
CA ASP A 24 7.31 4.49 -10.86
C ASP A 24 7.88 5.04 -9.52
N SER A 25 8.32 4.17 -8.61
CA SER A 25 8.90 4.54 -7.31
C SER A 25 10.43 4.58 -7.31
N ILE A 26 10.98 5.58 -6.64
CA ILE A 26 12.41 5.70 -6.36
C ILE A 26 12.59 5.78 -4.85
N ILE A 27 13.17 4.73 -4.26
CA ILE A 27 13.51 4.69 -2.84
C ILE A 27 14.94 5.18 -2.66
N ARG A 28 15.11 6.17 -1.78
CA ARG A 28 16.41 6.73 -1.39
C ARG A 28 16.84 6.26 -0.01
N GLN A 29 18.06 6.63 0.38
CA GLN A 29 18.56 6.31 1.71
C GLN A 29 17.70 6.96 2.80
N SER A 30 17.23 8.19 2.57
CA SER A 30 16.32 8.87 3.49
C SER A 30 15.00 8.12 3.74
N ASP A 31 14.46 7.44 2.71
CA ASP A 31 13.27 6.58 2.85
C ASP A 31 13.58 5.32 3.68
N VAL A 32 14.77 4.75 3.50
CA VAL A 32 15.24 3.61 4.31
C VAL A 32 15.36 4.00 5.78
N ASP A 33 15.96 5.17 6.06
CA ASP A 33 16.15 5.67 7.43
C ASP A 33 14.79 5.90 8.15
N ILE A 34 13.72 6.26 7.41
CA ILE A 34 12.35 6.36 7.95
C ILE A 34 11.86 5.00 8.48
N LEU A 35 12.18 3.91 7.79
CA LEU A 35 11.76 2.56 8.20
C LEU A 35 12.53 2.04 9.42
N GLU A 36 13.76 2.50 9.64
CA GLU A 36 14.58 2.09 10.80
C GLU A 36 14.12 2.74 12.12
N GLY A 37 13.40 3.87 12.05
CA GLY A 37 12.99 4.65 13.21
C GLY A 37 11.48 4.83 13.38
N PRO A 38 11.05 5.49 14.47
CA PRO A 38 9.66 5.86 14.74
C PRO A 38 9.23 7.09 13.92
N HIS A 39 9.34 6.99 12.59
CA HIS A 39 9.08 8.09 11.66
C HIS A 39 7.79 7.85 10.86
N TRP A 40 7.13 8.93 10.46
CA TRP A 40 5.96 8.85 9.58
C TRP A 40 6.36 8.30 8.22
N LEU A 41 5.59 7.35 7.71
CA LEU A 41 5.76 6.96 6.31
C LEU A 41 5.35 8.12 5.40
N THR A 42 6.15 8.33 4.36
CA THR A 42 5.87 9.26 3.27
C THR A 42 4.90 8.65 2.27
N ASP A 43 4.37 9.49 1.39
CA ASP A 43 3.69 9.06 0.17
C ASP A 43 4.58 8.10 -0.65
N ASN A 44 5.86 8.41 -0.85
CA ASN A 44 6.79 7.59 -1.62
C ASN A 44 6.88 6.13 -1.10
N LEU A 45 6.98 5.93 0.22
CA LEU A 45 7.04 4.59 0.81
C LEU A 45 5.71 3.82 0.69
N ILE A 46 4.58 4.51 0.82
CA ILE A 46 3.25 3.90 0.64
C ILE A 46 3.01 3.59 -0.84
N GLY A 47 3.39 4.50 -1.74
CA GLY A 47 3.34 4.35 -3.20
C GLY A 47 4.15 3.16 -3.67
N PHE A 48 5.41 3.07 -3.27
CA PHE A 48 6.28 1.92 -3.50
C PHE A 48 5.61 0.60 -3.07
N TYR A 49 5.02 0.58 -1.88
CA TYR A 49 4.36 -0.63 -1.39
C TYR A 49 3.15 -1.00 -2.25
N PHE A 50 2.34 -0.02 -2.66
CA PHE A 50 1.19 -0.23 -3.55
C PHE A 50 1.60 -0.69 -4.96
N GLU A 51 2.75 -0.23 -5.45
CA GLU A 51 3.34 -0.73 -6.70
C GLU A 51 3.81 -2.17 -6.56
N TYR A 52 4.44 -2.53 -5.45
CA TYR A 52 4.82 -3.92 -5.17
C TYR A 52 3.59 -4.82 -5.13
N LEU A 53 2.51 -4.39 -4.47
CA LEU A 53 1.26 -5.12 -4.44
C LEU A 53 0.69 -5.32 -5.85
N SER A 54 0.68 -4.27 -6.66
CA SER A 54 0.13 -4.30 -8.03
C SER A 54 0.93 -5.16 -9.00
N ASN A 55 2.26 -5.02 -8.99
CA ASN A 55 3.11 -5.58 -10.04
C ASN A 55 3.76 -6.91 -9.66
N VAL A 56 3.78 -7.26 -8.37
CA VAL A 56 4.44 -8.48 -7.87
C VAL A 56 3.47 -9.35 -7.09
N ALA A 57 2.92 -8.87 -5.97
CA ALA A 57 2.15 -9.72 -5.06
C ALA A 57 0.81 -10.17 -5.65
N TYR A 58 0.13 -9.28 -6.38
CA TYR A 58 -1.21 -9.48 -6.94
C TYR A 58 -1.26 -9.24 -8.46
N LYS A 59 -0.13 -9.41 -9.17
CA LYS A 59 -0.03 -9.17 -10.62
C LYS A 59 -1.10 -9.89 -11.46
N ASP A 60 -1.50 -11.09 -11.03
CA ASP A 60 -2.46 -11.94 -11.73
C ASP A 60 -3.90 -11.77 -11.21
N GLU A 61 -4.10 -11.02 -10.12
CA GLU A 61 -5.41 -10.79 -9.53
C GLU A 61 -6.02 -9.48 -10.06
N THR A 62 -6.58 -9.56 -11.27
CA THR A 62 -7.05 -8.38 -12.01
C THR A 62 -8.22 -7.64 -11.35
N ARG A 63 -8.90 -8.23 -10.37
CA ARG A 63 -10.02 -7.61 -9.64
C ARG A 63 -9.56 -6.53 -8.66
N LEU A 64 -8.33 -6.61 -8.18
CA LEU A 64 -7.76 -5.66 -7.22
C LEU A 64 -7.11 -4.50 -7.99
N LEU A 65 -7.36 -3.28 -7.54
CA LEU A 65 -6.66 -2.08 -8.00
C LEU A 65 -6.12 -1.31 -6.80
N PHE A 66 -4.80 -1.12 -6.77
CA PHE A 66 -4.13 -0.32 -5.76
C PHE A 66 -3.77 1.04 -6.37
N ILE A 67 -4.41 2.10 -5.88
CA ILE A 67 -4.15 3.47 -6.34
C ILE A 67 -3.16 4.11 -5.38
N GLY A 68 -2.04 4.63 -5.90
CA GLY A 68 -1.02 5.28 -5.09
C GLY A 68 -1.50 6.56 -4.37
N PRO A 69 -0.74 7.04 -3.36
CA PRO A 69 -1.07 8.26 -2.62
C PRO A 69 -1.22 9.51 -3.49
N GLU A 70 -0.40 9.66 -4.52
CA GLU A 70 -0.36 10.83 -5.40
C GLU A 70 -1.66 10.92 -6.20
N VAL A 71 -2.07 9.81 -6.82
CA VAL A 71 -3.32 9.73 -7.56
C VAL A 71 -4.51 9.87 -6.61
N THR A 72 -4.44 9.29 -5.41
CA THR A 72 -5.50 9.46 -4.39
C THR A 72 -5.66 10.92 -3.99
N GLN A 73 -4.56 11.66 -3.83
CA GLN A 73 -4.60 13.11 -3.56
C GLN A 73 -5.20 13.88 -4.74
N CYS A 74 -4.81 13.57 -5.97
CA CYS A 74 -5.42 14.16 -7.18
C CYS A 74 -6.95 13.93 -7.20
N LEU A 75 -7.40 12.69 -6.98
CA LEU A 75 -8.82 12.35 -6.90
C LEU A 75 -9.53 13.15 -5.79
N LYS A 76 -8.86 13.42 -4.66
CA LYS A 76 -9.41 14.20 -3.55
C LYS A 76 -9.60 15.67 -3.90
N VAL A 77 -8.64 16.29 -4.58
CA VAL A 77 -8.65 17.74 -4.86
C VAL A 77 -9.33 18.13 -6.19
N SER A 78 -9.38 17.23 -7.18
CA SER A 78 -9.95 17.50 -8.51
C SER A 78 -11.48 17.67 -8.50
N ARG A 79 -12.07 18.18 -9.58
CA ARG A 79 -13.54 18.22 -9.71
C ARG A 79 -14.08 16.83 -10.08
N CYS A 80 -15.37 16.57 -9.82
CA CYS A 80 -16.00 15.29 -10.15
C CYS A 80 -15.91 14.95 -11.64
N GLN A 81 -16.01 15.96 -12.52
CA GLN A 81 -15.94 15.79 -13.98
C GLN A 81 -14.53 15.42 -14.46
N GLU A 82 -13.50 15.67 -13.66
CA GLU A 82 -12.09 15.45 -14.00
C GLU A 82 -11.60 14.06 -13.55
N LEU A 83 -12.39 13.33 -12.75
CA LEU A 83 -11.96 12.05 -12.17
C LEU A 83 -11.64 11.00 -13.24
N GLY A 84 -12.37 10.99 -14.36
CA GLY A 84 -12.12 10.07 -15.48
C GLY A 84 -10.71 10.17 -16.04
N VAL A 85 -10.08 11.36 -16.00
CA VAL A 85 -8.69 11.56 -16.46
C VAL A 85 -7.70 10.68 -15.69
N PHE A 86 -7.97 10.43 -14.40
CA PHE A 86 -7.13 9.58 -13.55
C PHE A 86 -7.61 8.13 -13.53
N LEU A 87 -8.93 7.90 -13.59
CA LEU A 87 -9.54 6.59 -13.37
C LEU A 87 -9.66 5.74 -14.65
N ASP A 88 -9.90 6.35 -15.81
CA ASP A 88 -10.06 5.63 -17.08
C ASP A 88 -8.77 4.89 -17.48
N PRO A 89 -7.56 5.48 -17.37
CA PRO A 89 -6.31 4.76 -17.68
C PRO A 89 -6.10 3.52 -16.79
N LEU A 90 -6.63 3.53 -15.57
CA LEU A 90 -6.53 2.42 -14.61
C LEU A 90 -7.57 1.32 -14.87
N GLN A 91 -8.49 1.54 -15.82
CA GLN A 91 -9.60 0.65 -16.16
C GLN A 91 -10.42 0.29 -14.91
N VAL A 92 -10.70 1.30 -14.08
CA VAL A 92 -11.34 1.11 -12.77
C VAL A 92 -12.70 0.41 -12.87
N GLU A 93 -13.41 0.57 -13.99
CA GLU A 93 -14.71 -0.03 -14.25
C GLU A 93 -14.67 -1.56 -14.27
N LYS A 94 -13.49 -2.14 -14.59
CA LYS A 94 -13.24 -3.59 -14.62
C LYS A 94 -12.83 -4.15 -13.26
N ARG A 95 -12.57 -3.29 -12.27
CA ARG A 95 -12.06 -3.66 -10.96
C ARG A 95 -13.21 -3.92 -10.00
N THR A 96 -13.07 -4.93 -9.16
CA THR A 96 -14.05 -5.24 -8.11
C THR A 96 -13.70 -4.50 -6.82
N PHE A 97 -12.40 -4.30 -6.56
CA PHE A 97 -11.90 -3.65 -5.36
C PHE A 97 -10.93 -2.54 -5.74
N VAL A 98 -11.08 -1.38 -5.10
CA VAL A 98 -10.19 -0.23 -5.29
C VAL A 98 -9.67 0.22 -3.93
N PHE A 99 -8.35 0.19 -3.75
CA PHE A 99 -7.66 0.57 -2.53
C PHE A 99 -7.03 1.95 -2.71
N LEU A 100 -7.32 2.87 -1.79
CA LEU A 100 -6.84 4.25 -1.84
C LEU A 100 -6.30 4.67 -0.46
N PRO A 101 -5.00 4.96 -0.32
CA PRO A 101 -4.45 5.53 0.90
C PRO A 101 -4.84 7.01 1.00
N VAL A 102 -5.58 7.36 2.04
CA VAL A 102 -6.12 8.71 2.25
C VAL A 102 -5.25 9.47 3.25
N ASN A 103 -4.83 10.66 2.84
CA ASN A 103 -4.13 11.63 3.67
C ASN A 103 -5.07 12.78 4.09
N ASP A 104 -4.81 13.45 5.21
CA ASP A 104 -5.57 14.62 5.68
C ASP A 104 -5.15 15.96 5.05
N CYS A 105 -4.10 16.00 4.23
CA CYS A 105 -3.63 17.23 3.58
C CYS A 105 -4.71 17.86 2.69
N THR A 106 -5.14 19.07 3.03
CA THR A 106 -6.14 19.83 2.25
C THR A 106 -5.51 20.84 1.30
N GLN A 107 -4.20 21.05 1.38
CA GLN A 107 -3.47 22.01 0.55
C GLN A 107 -3.06 21.36 -0.77
N VAL A 108 -3.16 22.13 -1.86
CA VAL A 108 -2.70 21.72 -3.20
C VAL A 108 -1.27 22.21 -3.44
N GLU A 109 -0.96 23.42 -2.96
CA GLU A 109 0.29 24.13 -3.28
C GLU A 109 1.42 23.89 -2.27
N SER A 110 1.17 23.12 -1.21
CA SER A 110 2.20 22.80 -0.21
C SER A 110 2.11 21.34 0.24
N PRO A 111 3.26 20.63 0.33
CA PRO A 111 3.31 19.34 1.00
C PRO A 111 2.80 19.45 2.43
N GLY A 112 2.14 18.40 2.93
CA GLY A 112 1.58 18.41 4.27
C GLY A 112 0.75 17.17 4.55
N GLY A 113 -0.10 17.29 5.56
CA GLY A 113 -0.81 16.17 6.15
C GLY A 113 -0.10 15.63 7.39
N SER A 114 -0.89 15.10 8.30
CA SER A 114 -0.46 14.54 9.57
C SER A 114 -0.92 13.09 9.79
N HIS A 115 -1.81 12.58 8.93
CA HIS A 115 -2.41 11.28 9.16
C HIS A 115 -2.76 10.51 7.90
N TRP A 116 -2.46 9.21 7.91
CA TRP A 116 -2.81 8.25 6.87
C TRP A 116 -3.91 7.30 7.33
N SER A 117 -4.77 6.93 6.38
CA SER A 117 -5.85 5.93 6.55
C SER A 117 -6.07 5.21 5.22
N LEU A 118 -6.89 4.16 5.20
CA LEU A 118 -7.17 3.39 4.00
C LEU A 118 -8.66 3.43 3.66
N LEU A 119 -8.98 3.78 2.41
CA LEU A 119 -10.32 3.67 1.86
C LEU A 119 -10.36 2.53 0.84
N VAL A 120 -11.35 1.64 0.97
CA VAL A 120 -11.54 0.50 0.06
C VAL A 120 -12.95 0.52 -0.51
N PHE A 121 -13.08 0.62 -1.82
CA PHE A 121 -14.36 0.40 -2.50
C PHE A 121 -14.53 -1.08 -2.85
N CYS A 122 -15.70 -1.65 -2.57
CA CYS A 122 -16.10 -2.96 -3.05
C CYS A 122 -17.34 -2.84 -3.94
N LYS A 123 -17.18 -3.20 -5.22
CA LYS A 123 -18.26 -3.15 -6.21
C LYS A 123 -19.42 -4.09 -5.88
N ASN A 124 -19.14 -5.28 -5.34
CA ASN A 124 -20.17 -6.28 -5.04
C ASN A 124 -21.03 -5.89 -3.83
N GLU A 125 -20.44 -5.15 -2.88
CA GLU A 125 -21.13 -4.65 -1.69
C GLU A 125 -21.64 -3.21 -1.89
N ASP A 126 -21.37 -2.60 -3.05
CA ASP A 126 -21.65 -1.19 -3.39
C ASP A 126 -21.28 -0.22 -2.25
N SER A 127 -20.14 -0.50 -1.61
CA SER A 127 -19.76 0.12 -0.33
C SER A 127 -18.30 0.58 -0.34
N PHE A 128 -18.06 1.68 0.37
CA PHE A 128 -16.76 2.22 0.71
C PHE A 128 -16.47 1.94 2.19
N PHE A 129 -15.40 1.20 2.46
CA PHE A 129 -14.94 0.87 3.81
C PHE A 129 -13.72 1.72 4.15
N HIS A 130 -13.80 2.48 5.24
CA HIS A 130 -12.72 3.32 5.72
C HIS A 130 -12.08 2.72 6.97
N PHE A 131 -10.79 2.42 6.89
CA PHE A 131 -9.98 1.87 7.97
C PHE A 131 -9.05 2.96 8.49
N ASP A 132 -9.31 3.41 9.71
CA ASP A 132 -8.58 4.50 10.36
C ASP A 132 -7.98 4.02 11.70
N SER A 133 -6.65 3.94 11.78
CA SER A 133 -5.94 3.55 12.99
C SER A 133 -5.99 4.61 14.10
N SER A 134 -6.43 5.83 13.77
CA SER A 134 -6.76 6.89 14.73
C SER A 134 -8.20 7.30 14.49
N SER A 135 -9.13 6.44 14.92
CA SER A 135 -10.57 6.53 14.64
C SER A 135 -11.11 7.97 14.61
N GLY A 136 -11.54 8.40 13.42
CA GLY A 136 -12.19 9.69 13.20
C GLY A 136 -11.27 10.77 12.65
N SER A 137 -9.95 10.62 12.75
CA SER A 137 -8.98 11.61 12.27
C SER A 137 -9.13 11.90 10.78
N ASN A 138 -9.35 10.88 9.95
CA ASN A 138 -9.51 11.02 8.50
C ASN A 138 -10.96 10.92 7.99
N TYR A 139 -11.95 10.87 8.89
CA TYR A 139 -13.36 10.66 8.53
C TYR A 139 -13.84 11.61 7.42
N GLY A 140 -13.62 12.92 7.60
CA GLY A 140 -14.09 13.93 6.67
C GLY A 140 -13.47 13.78 5.28
N GLN A 141 -12.16 13.50 5.24
CA GLN A 141 -11.37 13.39 4.01
C GLN A 141 -11.78 12.13 3.23
N ALA A 142 -11.88 10.99 3.92
CA ALA A 142 -12.31 9.75 3.32
C ALA A 142 -13.77 9.79 2.86
N LYS A 143 -14.67 10.40 3.63
CA LYS A 143 -16.09 10.51 3.25
C LYS A 143 -16.29 11.43 2.04
N GLN A 144 -15.55 12.55 1.97
CA GLN A 144 -15.60 13.42 0.80
C GLN A 144 -15.08 12.71 -0.45
N LEU A 145 -13.96 11.99 -0.34
CA LEU A 145 -13.43 11.20 -1.43
C LEU A 145 -14.43 10.10 -1.87
N ALA A 146 -14.98 9.34 -0.93
CA ALA A 146 -15.98 8.31 -1.20
C ALA A 146 -17.21 8.88 -1.92
N SER A 147 -17.74 10.02 -1.47
CA SER A 147 -18.90 10.67 -2.11
C SER A 147 -18.61 11.19 -3.53
N LYS A 148 -17.36 11.53 -3.83
CA LYS A 148 -16.95 11.90 -5.19
C LYS A 148 -16.83 10.66 -6.07
N LEU A 149 -16.19 9.61 -5.55
CA LEU A 149 -16.00 8.35 -6.25
C LEU A 149 -17.29 7.57 -6.44
N SER A 150 -18.28 7.70 -5.54
CA SER A 150 -19.56 6.99 -5.66
C SER A 150 -20.27 7.31 -6.99
N LYS A 151 -20.21 8.57 -7.43
CA LYS A 151 -20.78 9.00 -8.71
C LYS A 151 -20.11 8.36 -9.93
N PHE A 152 -18.89 7.86 -9.76
CA PHE A 152 -18.08 7.27 -10.83
C PHE A 152 -18.05 5.73 -10.76
N LEU A 153 -18.06 5.17 -9.55
CA LEU A 153 -17.84 3.75 -9.29
C LEU A 153 -19.10 3.00 -8.83
N SER A 154 -19.99 3.66 -8.09
CA SER A 154 -21.13 3.02 -7.44
C SER A 154 -22.34 2.96 -8.36
N ALA A 155 -23.08 1.86 -8.28
CA ALA A 155 -24.32 1.69 -9.06
C ALA A 155 -25.49 2.50 -8.47
N SER A 156 -25.48 2.77 -7.16
CA SER A 156 -26.54 3.50 -6.47
C SER A 156 -26.37 5.03 -6.50
N GLU A 157 -25.29 5.54 -7.11
CA GLU A 157 -24.80 6.94 -7.10
C GLU A 157 -24.48 7.52 -5.71
N ALA A 158 -25.10 6.99 -4.64
CA ALA A 158 -24.84 7.34 -3.26
C ALA A 158 -23.64 6.57 -2.70
N GLY A 159 -23.56 5.26 -2.94
CA GLY A 159 -22.63 4.34 -2.27
C GLY A 159 -22.79 4.32 -0.75
N VAL A 160 -22.62 3.17 -0.10
CA VAL A 160 -22.65 3.12 1.37
C VAL A 160 -21.26 3.42 1.92
N PHE A 161 -21.13 4.43 2.78
CA PHE A 161 -19.86 4.74 3.46
C PHE A 161 -19.85 4.13 4.87
N ILE A 162 -18.87 3.26 5.13
CA ILE A 162 -18.75 2.46 6.35
C ILE A 162 -17.41 2.80 7.02
N GLN A 163 -17.44 3.21 8.28
CA GLN A 163 -16.25 3.23 9.12
C GLN A 163 -16.01 1.81 9.62
N ALA A 164 -14.97 1.16 9.11
CA ALA A 164 -14.64 -0.21 9.45
C ALA A 164 -13.83 -0.24 10.75
N ASP A 165 -14.10 -1.25 11.57
CA ASP A 165 -13.26 -1.52 12.74
C ASP A 165 -11.86 -1.90 12.26
N THR A 166 -10.84 -1.31 12.87
CA THR A 166 -9.42 -1.62 12.64
C THR A 166 -8.66 -1.55 13.95
N LEU A 167 -7.52 -2.24 14.02
CA LEU A 167 -6.58 -2.10 15.12
C LEU A 167 -6.18 -0.62 15.25
N GLN A 168 -6.40 -0.05 16.44
CA GLN A 168 -6.07 1.34 16.74
C GLN A 168 -4.59 1.47 17.12
N GLN A 169 -3.92 2.49 16.56
CA GLN A 169 -2.53 2.78 16.86
C GLN A 169 -2.39 3.26 18.31
N LYS A 170 -1.23 2.96 18.92
CA LYS A 170 -0.91 3.40 20.29
C LYS A 170 0.13 4.51 20.34
N ASN A 171 0.68 4.89 19.19
CA ASN A 171 1.68 5.94 19.04
C ASN A 171 1.21 6.97 18.01
N GLY A 172 2.00 8.01 17.78
CA GLY A 172 1.66 9.09 16.84
C GLY A 172 2.26 8.95 15.45
N TYR A 173 2.86 7.81 15.07
CA TYR A 173 3.69 7.73 13.86
C TYR A 173 3.48 6.51 12.96
N ASP A 174 2.77 5.48 13.44
CA ASP A 174 2.56 4.24 12.67
C ASP A 174 1.27 4.24 11.82
N CYS A 175 0.58 5.36 11.64
CA CYS A 175 -0.64 5.40 10.80
C CYS A 175 -0.39 4.87 9.37
N GLY A 176 0.74 5.22 8.76
CA GLY A 176 1.16 4.66 7.47
C GLY A 176 1.44 3.16 7.53
N ILE A 177 2.02 2.66 8.62
CA ILE A 177 2.24 1.22 8.83
C ILE A 177 0.91 0.47 8.94
N HIS A 178 -0.06 1.03 9.66
CA HIS A 178 -1.41 0.47 9.73
C HIS A 178 -2.09 0.43 8.36
N VAL A 179 -1.88 1.41 7.48
CA VAL A 179 -2.33 1.35 6.08
C VAL A 179 -1.73 0.14 5.36
N LEU A 180 -0.42 -0.07 5.47
CA LEU A 180 0.25 -1.20 4.82
C LEU A 180 -0.22 -2.57 5.35
N CYS A 181 -0.45 -2.70 6.66
CA CYS A 181 -0.97 -3.95 7.22
C CYS A 181 -2.44 -4.18 6.84
N ASN A 182 -3.27 -3.13 6.83
CA ASN A 182 -4.67 -3.27 6.46
C ASN A 182 -4.82 -3.65 4.98
N VAL A 183 -4.04 -3.05 4.07
CA VAL A 183 -4.12 -3.42 2.65
C VAL A 183 -3.75 -4.89 2.42
N ASP A 184 -2.76 -5.44 3.12
CA ASP A 184 -2.43 -6.86 3.04
C ASP A 184 -3.60 -7.75 3.46
N LEU A 185 -4.13 -7.51 4.67
CA LEU A 185 -5.23 -8.28 5.23
C LEU A 185 -6.45 -8.26 4.31
N ILE A 186 -6.83 -7.06 3.86
CA ILE A 186 -8.03 -6.85 3.07
C ILE A 186 -7.84 -7.40 1.65
N ALA A 187 -6.70 -7.17 1.01
CA ALA A 187 -6.43 -7.70 -0.32
C ALA A 187 -6.47 -9.24 -0.34
N GLU A 188 -5.83 -9.89 0.64
CA GLU A 188 -5.86 -11.35 0.77
C GLU A 188 -7.29 -11.86 0.98
N TYR A 189 -8.06 -11.18 1.84
CA TYR A 189 -9.45 -11.52 2.10
C TYR A 189 -10.34 -11.34 0.87
N CYS A 190 -10.22 -10.22 0.16
CA CYS A 190 -10.94 -9.91 -1.07
C CYS A 190 -10.66 -10.94 -2.17
N ALA A 191 -9.40 -11.35 -2.33
CA ALA A 191 -9.01 -12.36 -3.30
C ALA A 191 -9.73 -13.70 -3.05
N LYS A 192 -9.85 -14.11 -1.78
CA LYS A 192 -10.47 -15.38 -1.38
C LYS A 192 -12.00 -15.35 -1.30
N HIS A 193 -12.58 -14.24 -0.83
CA HIS A 193 -13.98 -14.17 -0.42
C HIS A 193 -14.83 -13.22 -1.27
N ASN A 194 -14.20 -12.46 -2.16
CA ASN A 194 -14.88 -11.53 -3.08
C ASN A 194 -15.77 -10.48 -2.38
N ARG A 195 -15.37 -10.06 -1.18
CA ARG A 195 -16.02 -9.05 -0.33
C ARG A 195 -15.01 -8.43 0.65
N VAL A 196 -15.33 -7.28 1.23
CA VAL A 196 -14.53 -6.60 2.28
C VAL A 196 -15.14 -6.81 3.66
N GLU A 197 -16.47 -6.79 3.78
CA GLU A 197 -17.12 -6.98 5.09
C GLU A 197 -16.72 -8.32 5.71
N GLY A 198 -16.28 -8.27 6.97
CA GLY A 198 -15.82 -9.46 7.69
C GLY A 198 -14.35 -9.83 7.48
N CYS A 199 -13.52 -8.94 6.89
CA CYS A 199 -12.07 -9.17 6.74
C CYS A 199 -11.31 -9.33 8.06
N GLY A 200 -11.91 -8.95 9.19
CA GLY A 200 -11.31 -9.05 10.51
C GLY A 200 -10.37 -7.88 10.81
N LEU A 201 -9.46 -8.09 11.75
CA LEU A 201 -8.54 -7.05 12.26
C LEU A 201 -7.09 -7.50 12.08
N VAL A 202 -6.24 -6.55 11.72
CA VAL A 202 -4.78 -6.72 11.75
C VAL A 202 -4.33 -7.05 13.17
N LYS A 203 -3.40 -7.99 13.30
CA LYS A 203 -2.78 -8.36 14.58
C LYS A 203 -1.71 -7.35 14.95
N HIS A 204 -1.56 -7.11 16.25
CA HIS A 204 -0.51 -6.22 16.76
C HIS A 204 0.91 -6.66 16.35
N THR A 205 1.14 -7.97 16.20
CA THR A 205 2.44 -8.50 15.75
C THR A 205 2.77 -8.11 14.31
N GLU A 206 1.76 -8.00 13.44
CA GLU A 206 1.94 -7.61 12.03
C GLU A 206 2.39 -6.14 11.97
N VAL A 207 1.74 -5.25 12.73
CA VAL A 207 2.13 -3.83 12.83
C VAL A 207 3.56 -3.68 13.35
N LEU A 208 3.93 -4.42 14.40
CA LEU A 208 5.29 -4.34 14.98
C LEU A 208 6.39 -4.78 14.01
N ASN A 209 6.10 -5.76 13.15
CA ASN A 209 7.10 -6.31 12.23
C ASN A 209 7.14 -5.59 10.89
N LYS A 210 6.09 -4.84 10.54
CA LYS A 210 5.89 -4.31 9.19
C LYS A 210 7.03 -3.44 8.67
N ARG A 211 7.64 -2.61 9.53
CA ARG A 211 8.80 -1.79 9.14
C ARG A 211 9.96 -2.65 8.65
N ILE A 212 10.28 -3.70 9.41
CA ILE A 212 11.35 -4.65 9.07
C ILE A 212 10.99 -5.45 7.82
N GLU A 213 9.72 -5.83 7.65
CA GLU A 213 9.26 -6.51 6.44
C GLU A 213 9.42 -5.66 5.19
N VAL A 214 9.04 -4.38 5.23
CA VAL A 214 9.20 -3.44 4.11
C VAL A 214 10.68 -3.17 3.83
N LEU A 215 11.51 -3.02 4.87
CA LEU A 215 12.95 -2.85 4.73
C LEU A 215 13.59 -4.04 4.03
N ASN A 216 13.28 -5.26 4.48
CA ASN A 216 13.77 -6.50 3.86
C ASN A 216 13.29 -6.64 2.41
N LEU A 217 12.05 -6.23 2.13
CA LEU A 217 11.50 -6.23 0.78
C LEU A 217 12.29 -5.30 -0.16
N ILE A 218 12.61 -4.08 0.27
CA ILE A 218 13.40 -3.13 -0.53
C ILE A 218 14.74 -3.73 -0.92
N PHE A 219 15.48 -4.30 0.05
CA PHE A 219 16.78 -4.90 -0.24
C PHE A 219 16.69 -6.19 -1.06
N HIS A 220 15.65 -6.99 -0.86
CA HIS A 220 15.42 -8.17 -1.68
C HIS A 220 15.18 -7.80 -3.15
N LEU A 221 14.30 -6.83 -3.42
CA LEU A 221 14.03 -6.34 -4.78
C LEU A 221 15.28 -5.71 -5.41
N LYS A 222 16.07 -4.97 -4.62
CA LYS A 222 17.34 -4.43 -5.09
C LYS A 222 18.27 -5.54 -5.59
N GLU A 223 18.47 -6.59 -4.79
CA GLU A 223 19.30 -7.73 -5.18
C GLU A 223 18.74 -8.43 -6.42
N GLU A 224 17.43 -8.64 -6.52
CA GLU A 224 16.81 -9.26 -7.70
C GLU A 224 17.07 -8.44 -8.98
N MET A 225 16.88 -7.12 -8.92
CA MET A 225 17.08 -6.24 -10.08
C MET A 225 18.55 -6.13 -10.50
N GLU A 226 19.48 -6.09 -9.53
CA GLU A 226 20.92 -6.13 -9.81
C GLU A 226 21.33 -7.46 -10.46
N ASN A 227 20.75 -8.58 -10.03
CA ASN A 227 20.98 -9.89 -10.61
C ASN A 227 20.41 -10.01 -12.05
N GLU A 228 19.24 -9.44 -12.32
CA GLU A 228 18.66 -9.39 -13.67
C GLU A 228 19.49 -8.53 -14.63
N ALA A 229 19.95 -7.36 -14.17
CA ALA A 229 20.83 -6.49 -14.94
C ALA A 229 22.19 -7.15 -15.24
N ALA A 230 22.71 -7.97 -14.31
CA ALA A 230 23.95 -8.71 -14.49
C ALA A 230 23.81 -9.95 -15.40
N ASN A 231 22.59 -10.47 -15.61
CA ASN A 231 22.38 -11.70 -16.39
C ASN A 231 21.08 -11.69 -17.24
N PRO A 232 21.04 -10.88 -18.32
CA PRO A 232 19.83 -10.68 -19.11
C PRO A 232 19.31 -11.93 -19.85
N ASP A 233 20.14 -12.98 -20.01
CA ASP A 233 19.76 -14.21 -20.73
C ASP A 233 19.03 -15.26 -19.85
N ILE A 234 18.99 -15.09 -18.52
CA ILE A 234 18.34 -16.06 -17.58
C ILE A 234 16.89 -15.65 -17.20
N SER A 235 16.53 -14.37 -17.34
CA SER A 235 15.23 -13.80 -16.93
C SER A 235 14.00 -14.46 -17.56
N LYS A 236 14.12 -15.06 -18.77
CA LYS A 236 13.00 -15.73 -19.45
C LYS A 236 12.57 -17.08 -18.84
N LYS A 237 13.31 -17.64 -17.87
CA LYS A 237 13.05 -19.00 -17.33
C LYS A 237 12.49 -19.08 -15.91
N ASN A 238 12.54 -18.01 -15.10
CA ASN A 238 12.28 -18.12 -13.65
C ASN A 238 10.94 -17.55 -13.15
N VAL A 239 10.07 -17.02 -14.02
CA VAL A 239 8.76 -16.45 -13.63
C VAL A 239 7.78 -17.51 -13.08
N GLY A 240 8.08 -18.81 -13.19
CA GLY A 240 7.15 -19.90 -12.83
C GLY A 240 7.38 -20.63 -11.49
N ALA A 241 8.42 -20.32 -10.71
CA ALA A 241 8.87 -21.26 -9.67
C ALA A 241 8.54 -20.94 -8.20
N LEU A 242 7.94 -19.77 -7.87
CA LEU A 242 7.63 -19.43 -6.46
C LEU A 242 6.16 -19.62 -6.02
N LEU A 243 5.26 -20.10 -6.88
CA LEU A 243 3.86 -20.37 -6.53
C LEU A 243 3.56 -21.78 -5.98
N SER A 244 4.56 -22.48 -5.44
CA SER A 244 4.33 -23.79 -4.80
C SER A 244 5.22 -23.97 -3.59
N LYS A 245 4.81 -23.38 -2.46
CA LYS A 245 5.14 -23.84 -1.10
C LYS A 245 4.37 -23.02 -0.06
N LYS A 246 3.09 -23.37 0.14
CA LYS A 246 2.39 -23.34 1.44
C LYS A 246 0.95 -23.84 1.28
N THR A 247 0.78 -25.15 1.44
CA THR A 247 -0.45 -25.73 2.03
C THR A 247 -0.07 -27.10 2.60
N PRO A 248 -0.11 -27.29 3.94
CA PRO A 248 -0.49 -28.57 4.49
C PRO A 248 -2.02 -28.60 4.57
N GLY A 249 -2.62 -29.56 3.87
CA GLY A 249 -4.05 -29.83 3.95
C GLY A 249 -4.46 -30.25 5.36
N ALA A 250 -5.67 -29.86 5.75
CA ALA A 250 -6.39 -30.48 6.85
C ALA A 250 -7.71 -31.01 6.28
N ALA A 251 -7.79 -32.34 6.25
CA ALA A 251 -8.96 -33.10 5.91
C ALA A 251 -10.13 -32.78 6.86
N GLY A 252 -11.32 -32.61 6.31
CA GLY A 252 -12.55 -32.65 7.10
C GLY A 252 -12.86 -34.08 7.54
N PRO A 253 -13.47 -34.29 8.72
CA PRO A 253 -14.07 -35.58 9.01
C PRO A 253 -15.50 -35.61 8.46
N SER A 254 -15.72 -36.54 7.54
CA SER A 254 -17.01 -37.12 7.22
C SER A 254 -17.62 -37.79 8.45
N LYS A 255 -18.79 -37.32 8.89
CA LYS A 255 -20.02 -38.08 9.15
C LYS A 255 -21.14 -37.16 9.57
#